data_AF-A0A950EUV6-F1
#
_entry.id   AF-A0A950EUV6-F1
#
_cell.length_a   1.000
_cell.length_b   1.000
_cell.length_c   1.000
_cell.angle_alpha   90.00
_cell.angle_beta   90.00
_cell.angle_gamma   90.00
#
_symmetry.space_group_name_H-M   'P 1'
#
loop_
_entity.id
_entity.type
_entity.pdbx_description
1 polymer ?
#
loop_
_entity_poly.entity_id
_entity_poly.type
_entity_poly.pdbx_seq_one_letter_code
_entity_poly.pdbx_strand_id
1 'polypeptide(L)'
;MGSRAIYVAAKLQIANLLADGPQLVEQFAEAAGVAPRPLYRVLRALAGIAGRCAVEGGDFFEAAPCGADAYLLGHVLHDWDDAKAGLILDNLRRAMPAKARLLVVEYVLPAGDKPSFGKLTDLTMMVMAGGLERTEAEYRRLFAAHGFRLTRVVPTAGDISVVEGVPA
;
A
#
# COMPACT_ATOMS: atom_id res chain seq x y z
N MET A 1 12.26 -8.29 8.70
CA MET A 1 11.87 -9.67 8.29
C MET A 1 10.36 -9.83 8.16
N GLY A 2 9.53 -9.28 9.06
CA GLY A 2 8.06 -9.40 8.96
C GLY A 2 7.42 -8.78 7.71
N SER A 3 7.87 -7.59 7.27
CA SER A 3 7.29 -6.90 6.10
C SER A 3 7.38 -7.68 4.79
N ARG A 4 8.52 -8.34 4.52
CA ARG A 4 8.67 -9.21 3.33
C ARG A 4 7.80 -10.46 3.41
N ALA A 5 7.57 -11.01 4.61
CA ALA A 5 6.70 -12.16 4.78
C ALA A 5 5.23 -11.80 4.47
N ILE A 6 4.76 -10.62 4.93
CA ILE A 6 3.43 -10.09 4.60
C ILE A 6 3.27 -9.86 3.09
N TYR A 7 4.26 -9.22 2.45
CA TYR A 7 4.23 -9.00 1.00
C TYR A 7 4.11 -10.32 0.22
N VAL A 8 4.92 -11.32 0.57
CA VAL A 8 4.86 -12.64 -0.07
C VAL A 8 3.51 -13.30 0.19
N ALA A 9 2.95 -13.15 1.39
CA ALA A 9 1.63 -13.69 1.71
C ALA A 9 0.51 -13.10 0.85
N ALA A 10 0.52 -11.77 0.66
CA ALA A 10 -0.43 -11.08 -0.20
C ALA A 10 -0.27 -11.50 -1.67
N LYS A 11 0.98 -11.52 -2.17
CA LYS A 11 1.29 -11.89 -3.55
C LYS A 11 0.89 -13.32 -3.90
N LEU A 12 1.10 -14.25 -2.97
CA LEU A 12 0.74 -15.66 -3.13
C LEU A 12 -0.71 -15.94 -2.73
N GLN A 13 -1.49 -14.92 -2.37
CA GLN A 13 -2.89 -15.06 -1.94
C GLN A 13 -3.05 -16.13 -0.84
N ILE A 14 -2.10 -16.18 0.11
CA ILE A 14 -2.00 -17.23 1.13
C ILE A 14 -3.30 -17.39 1.93
N ALA A 15 -3.97 -16.27 2.23
CA ALA A 15 -5.24 -16.28 2.95
C ALA A 15 -6.35 -17.01 2.18
N ASN A 16 -6.45 -16.78 0.87
CA ASN A 16 -7.49 -17.40 0.02
C ASN A 16 -7.25 -18.90 -0.13
N LEU A 17 -5.99 -19.30 -0.27
CA LEU A 17 -5.61 -20.71 -0.42
C LEU A 17 -5.81 -21.53 0.87
N LEU A 18 -5.92 -20.86 2.02
CA LEU A 18 -6.20 -21.49 3.32
C LEU A 18 -7.66 -21.31 3.78
N ALA A 19 -8.55 -20.76 2.93
CA ALA A 19 -9.92 -20.44 3.31
C ALA A 19 -10.73 -21.68 3.77
N ASP A 20 -10.45 -22.85 3.19
CA ASP A 20 -11.12 -24.11 3.51
C ASP A 20 -10.51 -24.85 4.72
N GLY A 21 -9.56 -24.23 5.42
CA GLY A 21 -8.95 -24.74 6.63
C GLY A 21 -7.46 -25.09 6.49
N PRO A 22 -6.86 -25.67 7.55
CA PRO A 22 -5.44 -25.98 7.60
C PRO A 22 -5.04 -27.05 6.57
N GLN A 23 -3.96 -26.81 5.84
CA GLN A 23 -3.38 -27.73 4.85
C GLN A 23 -1.94 -28.08 5.19
N LEU A 24 -1.45 -29.21 4.66
CA LEU A 24 -0.03 -29.53 4.70
C LEU A 24 0.77 -28.56 3.83
N VAL A 25 1.97 -28.18 4.26
CA VAL A 25 2.78 -27.18 3.55
C VAL A 25 3.16 -27.63 2.15
N GLU A 26 3.26 -28.94 1.94
CA GLU A 26 3.53 -29.58 0.65
C GLU A 26 2.38 -29.36 -0.34
N GLN A 27 1.15 -29.65 0.07
CA GLN A 27 -0.06 -29.46 -0.73
C GLN A 27 -0.28 -27.98 -1.05
N PHE A 28 -0.01 -27.14 -0.05
CA PHE A 28 -0.16 -25.71 -0.20
C PHE A 28 0.89 -25.11 -1.15
N ALA A 29 2.13 -25.58 -1.06
CA ALA A 29 3.20 -25.17 -1.96
C ALA A 29 2.92 -25.54 -3.42
N GLU A 30 2.35 -26.73 -3.65
CA GLU A 30 1.89 -27.16 -4.96
C GLU A 30 0.79 -26.25 -5.50
N ALA A 31 -0.26 -25.98 -4.71
CA ALA A 31 -1.36 -25.10 -5.10
C ALA A 31 -0.90 -23.66 -5.40
N ALA A 32 0.07 -23.15 -4.64
CA ALA A 32 0.65 -21.82 -4.84
C ALA A 32 1.75 -21.76 -5.91
N GLY A 33 2.15 -22.90 -6.50
CA GLY A 33 3.22 -22.97 -7.50
C GLY A 33 4.59 -22.56 -6.98
N VAL A 34 4.90 -22.83 -5.70
CA VAL A 34 6.15 -22.44 -5.03
C VAL A 34 6.82 -23.62 -4.35
N ALA A 35 8.10 -23.47 -3.99
CA ALA A 35 8.82 -24.52 -3.27
C ALA A 35 8.35 -24.61 -1.78
N PRO A 36 8.16 -25.82 -1.21
CA PRO A 36 7.67 -26.00 0.17
C PRO A 36 8.56 -25.38 1.24
N ARG A 37 9.88 -25.51 1.14
CA ARG A 37 10.83 -25.00 2.14
C ARG A 37 10.79 -23.46 2.29
N PRO A 38 10.86 -22.67 1.22
CA PRO A 38 10.66 -21.22 1.29
C PRO A 38 9.28 -20.84 1.83
N LEU A 39 8.21 -21.51 1.40
CA LEU A 39 6.86 -21.25 1.88
C LEU A 39 6.75 -21.49 3.39
N TYR A 40 7.31 -22.60 3.90
CA TYR A 40 7.36 -22.89 5.33
C TYR A 40 8.03 -21.77 6.14
N ARG A 41 9.14 -21.21 5.64
CA ARG A 41 9.83 -20.08 6.32
C ARG A 41 8.97 -18.83 6.36
N VAL A 42 8.23 -18.54 5.29
CA VAL A 42 7.29 -17.41 5.24
C VAL A 42 6.15 -17.63 6.24
N LEU A 43 5.53 -18.82 6.24
CA LEU A 43 4.44 -19.15 7.17
C LEU A 43 4.88 -19.07 8.64
N ARG A 44 6.08 -19.56 8.97
CA ARG A 44 6.64 -19.42 10.33
C ARG A 44 6.89 -17.97 10.71
N ALA A 45 7.34 -17.13 9.78
CA ALA A 45 7.51 -15.70 10.02
C ALA A 45 6.17 -14.99 10.22
N LEU A 46 5.13 -15.36 9.44
CA LEU A 46 3.77 -14.85 9.59
C LEU A 46 3.13 -15.26 10.93
N ALA A 47 3.29 -16.52 11.33
CA ALA A 47 2.84 -17.00 12.64
C ALA A 47 3.49 -16.20 13.79
N GLY A 48 4.75 -15.80 13.65
CA GLY A 48 5.46 -14.96 14.63
C GLY A 48 4.97 -13.50 14.73
N ILE A 49 4.09 -13.05 13.83
CA ILE A 49 3.47 -11.72 13.88
C ILE A 49 1.96 -11.76 14.09
N ALA A 50 1.33 -12.95 14.05
CA ALA A 50 -0.12 -13.10 14.11
C ALA A 50 -0.76 -12.43 15.34
N GLY A 51 -0.12 -12.48 16.51
CA GLY A 51 -0.61 -11.80 17.72
C GLY A 51 -0.51 -10.26 17.69
N ARG A 52 0.01 -9.67 16.61
CA ARG A 52 0.20 -8.22 16.43
C ARG A 52 -0.38 -7.69 15.12
N CYS A 53 -1.07 -8.54 14.34
CA CYS A 53 -1.64 -8.18 13.05
C CYS A 53 -3.07 -8.70 12.98
N ALA A 54 -4.02 -7.79 12.75
CA ALA A 54 -5.38 -8.13 12.36
C ALA A 54 -5.55 -7.91 10.86
N VAL A 55 -6.41 -8.72 10.24
CA VAL A 55 -6.84 -8.53 8.85
C VAL A 55 -8.31 -8.19 8.89
N GLU A 56 -8.66 -7.05 8.29
CA GLU A 56 -10.03 -6.58 8.20
C GLU A 56 -10.37 -6.43 6.71
N GLY A 57 -11.44 -7.11 6.28
CA GLY A 57 -12.00 -6.89 4.95
C GLY A 57 -12.80 -5.59 4.94
N GLY A 58 -12.69 -4.83 3.86
CA GLY A 58 -13.43 -3.57 3.72
C GLY A 58 -13.20 -2.91 2.37
N ASP A 59 -13.96 -1.84 2.14
CA ASP A 59 -13.81 -0.95 0.99
C ASP A 59 -13.33 0.42 1.46
N PHE A 60 -12.12 0.81 1.05
CA PHE A 60 -11.52 2.10 1.39
C PHE A 60 -12.23 3.29 0.72
N PHE A 61 -13.12 3.06 -0.24
CA PHE A 61 -14.03 4.09 -0.77
C PHE A 61 -15.22 4.36 0.14
N GLU A 62 -15.51 3.46 1.10
CA GLU A 62 -16.57 3.66 2.09
C GLU A 62 -16.02 4.11 3.44
N ALA A 63 -15.02 3.40 3.98
CA ALA A 63 -14.45 3.67 5.30
C ALA A 63 -13.04 3.10 5.46
N ALA A 64 -12.31 3.65 6.44
CA ALA A 64 -11.03 3.10 6.91
C ALA A 64 -11.13 2.73 8.40
N PRO A 65 -10.36 1.73 8.88
CA PRO A 65 -10.33 1.38 10.30
C PRO A 65 -9.92 2.58 11.17
N CYS A 66 -10.60 2.80 12.28
CA CYS A 66 -10.39 3.97 13.14
C CYS A 66 -9.26 3.76 14.17
N GLY A 67 -8.64 4.87 14.58
CA GLY A 67 -7.82 4.89 15.81
C GLY A 67 -6.38 4.41 15.68
N ALA A 68 -5.87 4.21 14.47
CA ALA A 68 -4.45 3.89 14.27
C ALA A 68 -3.57 5.14 14.38
N ASP A 69 -2.34 4.95 14.86
CA ASP A 69 -1.33 6.03 14.92
C ASP A 69 -0.71 6.34 13.55
N ALA A 70 -0.81 5.41 12.60
CA ALA A 70 -0.33 5.59 11.24
C ALA A 70 -1.20 4.82 10.24
N TYR A 71 -1.41 5.42 9.08
CA TYR A 71 -2.11 4.86 7.94
C TYR A 71 -1.14 4.79 6.77
N LEU A 72 -0.99 3.61 6.19
CA LEU A 72 -0.06 3.36 5.10
C LEU A 72 -0.81 2.92 3.85
N LEU A 73 -0.60 3.63 2.74
CA LEU A 73 -1.04 3.26 1.41
C LEU A 73 0.20 2.98 0.56
N GLY A 74 0.36 1.75 0.07
CA GLY A 74 1.47 1.40 -0.81
C GLY A 74 0.93 0.95 -2.16
N HIS A 75 1.23 1.72 -3.22
CA HIS A 75 0.68 1.49 -4.57
C HIS A 75 -0.85 1.40 -4.55
N VAL A 76 -1.51 2.48 -4.13
CA VAL A 76 -2.98 2.55 -4.04
C VAL A 76 -3.51 3.79 -4.73
N LEU A 77 -3.02 4.98 -4.39
CA LEU A 77 -3.53 6.23 -4.95
C LEU A 77 -3.20 6.38 -6.44
N HIS A 78 -2.11 5.76 -6.90
CA HIS A 78 -1.73 5.78 -8.32
C HIS A 78 -2.68 5.00 -9.25
N ASP A 79 -3.52 4.11 -8.70
CA ASP A 79 -4.54 3.38 -9.47
C ASP A 79 -5.74 4.28 -9.83
N TRP A 80 -5.81 5.49 -9.27
CA TRP A 80 -7.00 6.32 -9.28
C TRP A 80 -6.72 7.74 -9.75
N ASP A 81 -7.71 8.35 -10.41
CA ASP A 81 -7.76 9.79 -10.63
C ASP A 81 -7.86 10.58 -9.32
N ASP A 82 -7.73 11.91 -9.40
CA ASP A 82 -7.77 12.77 -8.22
C ASP A 82 -9.11 12.73 -7.47
N ALA A 83 -10.23 12.47 -8.16
CA ALA A 83 -11.54 12.41 -7.52
C ALA A 83 -11.67 11.16 -6.64
N LYS A 84 -11.29 10.00 -7.17
CA LYS A 84 -11.31 8.73 -6.41
C LYS A 84 -10.21 8.67 -5.37
N ALA A 85 -9.00 9.13 -5.68
CA ALA A 85 -7.93 9.26 -4.69
C ALA A 85 -8.36 10.19 -3.53
N GLY A 86 -9.05 11.28 -3.86
CA GLY A 86 -9.64 12.19 -2.89
C GLY A 86 -10.64 11.52 -1.94
N LEU A 87 -11.54 10.67 -2.46
CA LEU A 87 -12.50 9.92 -1.64
C LEU A 87 -11.79 9.01 -0.60
N ILE A 88 -10.72 8.34 -1.02
CA ILE A 88 -9.89 7.52 -0.12
C ILE A 88 -9.29 8.38 0.99
N LEU A 89 -8.71 9.54 0.62
CA LEU A 89 -8.13 10.47 1.58
C LEU A 89 -9.19 11.02 2.55
N ASP A 90 -10.39 11.36 2.09
CA ASP A 90 -11.47 11.83 2.96
C ASP A 90 -11.90 10.77 3.98
N ASN A 91 -11.99 9.50 3.56
CA ASN A 91 -12.29 8.38 4.47
C ASN A 91 -11.19 8.19 5.50
N LEU A 92 -9.91 8.26 5.10
CA LEU A 92 -8.78 8.21 6.02
C LEU A 92 -8.80 9.38 6.98
N ARG A 93 -9.08 10.60 6.51
CA ARG A 93 -9.12 11.80 7.33
C ARG A 93 -10.18 11.71 8.43
N ARG A 94 -11.32 11.08 8.13
CA ARG A 94 -12.39 10.79 9.10
C ARG A 94 -11.99 9.74 10.15
N ALA A 95 -11.24 8.72 9.75
CA ALA A 95 -10.79 7.66 10.64
C ALA A 95 -9.58 8.04 11.53
N MET A 96 -8.76 8.98 11.05
CA MET A 96 -7.47 9.36 11.63
C MET A 96 -7.58 10.25 12.89
N PRO A 97 -6.93 9.85 14.01
CA PRO A 97 -6.66 10.75 15.12
C PRO A 97 -5.78 11.94 14.72
N ALA A 98 -5.90 13.07 15.42
CA ALA A 98 -5.15 14.30 15.11
C ALA A 98 -3.61 14.15 15.12
N LYS A 99 -3.07 13.18 15.87
CA LYS A 99 -1.63 12.90 15.96
C LYS A 99 -1.15 11.82 14.99
N ALA A 100 -2.05 11.22 14.22
CA ALA A 100 -1.71 10.14 13.31
C ALA A 100 -0.93 10.66 12.08
N ARG A 101 -0.28 9.73 11.37
CA ARG A 101 0.43 10.03 10.13
C ARG A 101 -0.13 9.25 8.95
N LEU A 102 -0.20 9.90 7.79
CA LEU A 102 -0.46 9.26 6.52
C LEU A 102 0.87 9.04 5.80
N LEU A 103 1.12 7.81 5.36
CA LEU A 103 2.31 7.39 4.63
C LEU A 103 1.89 6.82 3.28
N VAL A 104 2.15 7.54 2.20
CA VAL A 104 1.91 7.04 0.83
C VAL A 104 3.24 6.59 0.22
N VAL A 105 3.31 5.35 -0.23
CA VAL A 105 4.52 4.69 -0.73
C VAL A 105 4.35 4.42 -2.22
N GLU A 106 4.81 5.35 -3.05
CA GLU A 106 4.55 5.38 -4.51
C GLU A 106 5.72 6.02 -5.28
N TYR A 107 5.66 5.96 -6.62
CA TYR A 107 6.65 6.62 -7.47
C TYR A 107 6.32 8.11 -7.58
N VAL A 108 7.07 8.93 -6.84
CA VAL A 108 6.92 10.39 -6.97
C VAL A 108 7.66 10.85 -8.22
N LEU A 109 6.92 11.40 -9.18
CA LEU A 109 7.49 11.82 -10.45
C LEU A 109 8.47 12.99 -10.27
N PRO A 110 9.73 12.86 -10.74
CA PRO A 110 10.67 13.97 -10.72
C PRO A 110 10.29 15.01 -11.78
N ALA A 111 10.59 16.28 -11.49
CA ALA A 111 10.39 17.36 -12.44
C ALA A 111 11.32 17.26 -13.67
N GLY A 112 10.86 17.83 -14.79
CA GLY A 112 11.61 17.88 -16.05
C GLY A 112 11.69 16.53 -16.77
N ASP A 113 12.52 16.41 -17.80
CA ASP A 113 12.50 15.28 -18.75
C ASP A 113 13.49 14.15 -18.45
N LYS A 114 14.05 14.13 -17.23
CA LYS A 114 15.00 13.06 -16.86
C LYS A 114 14.33 11.68 -16.91
N PRO A 115 15.05 10.64 -17.36
CA PRO A 115 14.57 9.26 -17.24
C PRO A 115 14.23 8.92 -15.79
N SER A 116 13.10 8.28 -15.58
CA SER A 116 12.65 7.78 -14.29
C SER A 116 11.79 6.56 -14.52
N PHE A 117 11.98 5.52 -13.71
CA PHE A 117 11.11 4.35 -13.75
C PHE A 117 9.65 4.73 -13.50
N GLY A 118 9.39 5.72 -12.63
CA GLY A 118 8.04 6.23 -12.38
C GLY A 118 7.33 6.76 -13.63
N LYS A 119 8.05 7.35 -14.60
CA LYS A 119 7.44 7.80 -15.87
C LYS A 119 7.05 6.64 -16.79
N LEU A 120 7.77 5.52 -16.73
CA LEU A 120 7.39 4.30 -17.44
C LEU A 120 6.17 3.65 -16.76
N THR A 121 6.14 3.68 -15.42
CA THR A 121 4.98 3.20 -14.65
C THR A 121 3.74 4.05 -14.89
N ASP A 122 3.86 5.37 -15.01
CA ASP A 122 2.76 6.29 -15.31
C ASP A 122 2.01 5.91 -16.59
N LEU A 123 2.74 5.58 -17.66
CA LEU A 123 2.15 5.06 -18.90
C LEU A 123 1.40 3.74 -18.67
N THR A 124 1.91 2.89 -17.79
CA THR A 124 1.26 1.62 -17.43
C THR A 124 -0.03 1.88 -16.65
N MET A 125 -0.03 2.81 -15.69
CA MET A 125 -1.21 3.17 -14.90
C MET A 125 -2.30 3.79 -15.78
N MET A 126 -1.92 4.67 -16.70
CA MET A 126 -2.83 5.27 -17.67
C MET A 126 -3.54 4.22 -18.53
N VAL A 127 -2.81 3.20 -19.01
CA VAL A 127 -3.36 2.16 -19.89
C VAL A 127 -4.17 1.11 -19.12
N MET A 128 -3.71 0.70 -17.95
CA MET A 128 -4.25 -0.48 -17.25
C MET A 128 -5.31 -0.14 -16.20
N ALA A 129 -5.17 0.99 -15.49
CA ALA A 129 -6.00 1.36 -14.35
C ALA A 129 -6.80 2.66 -14.57
N GLY A 130 -6.41 3.48 -15.56
CA GLY A 130 -6.93 4.85 -15.70
C GLY A 130 -6.44 5.80 -14.60
N GLY A 131 -5.39 5.39 -13.88
CA GLY A 131 -4.73 6.19 -12.84
C GLY A 131 -3.52 6.95 -13.37
N LEU A 132 -2.75 7.54 -12.46
CA LEU A 132 -1.55 8.29 -12.76
C LEU A 132 -0.55 8.26 -11.60
N GLU A 133 0.73 8.34 -11.95
CA GLU A 133 1.76 8.70 -10.98
C GLU A 133 1.76 10.23 -10.79
N ARG A 134 2.07 10.69 -9.57
CA ARG A 134 1.98 12.11 -9.22
C ARG A 134 3.34 12.70 -8.86
N THR A 135 3.55 13.96 -9.20
CA THR A 135 4.65 14.78 -8.71
C THR A 135 4.42 15.17 -7.25
N GLU A 136 5.47 15.62 -6.55
CA GLU A 136 5.32 16.16 -5.19
C GLU A 136 4.31 17.33 -5.14
N ALA A 137 4.30 18.18 -6.17
CA ALA A 137 3.40 19.32 -6.25
C ALA A 137 1.93 18.87 -6.35
N GLU A 138 1.66 17.79 -7.10
CA GLU A 138 0.33 17.20 -7.22
C GLU A 138 -0.11 16.53 -5.92
N TYR A 139 0.75 15.74 -5.27
CA TYR A 139 0.44 15.21 -3.94
C TYR A 139 0.17 16.32 -2.93
N ARG A 140 0.93 17.41 -2.97
CA ARG A 140 0.72 18.56 -2.06
C ARG A 140 -0.66 19.18 -2.27
N ARG A 141 -1.11 19.34 -3.52
CA ARG A 141 -2.46 19.85 -3.84
C ARG A 141 -3.54 18.87 -3.41
N LEU A 142 -3.40 17.60 -3.75
CA LEU A 142 -4.34 16.54 -3.39
C LEU A 142 -4.49 16.43 -1.87
N PHE A 143 -3.39 16.39 -1.11
CA PHE A 143 -3.43 16.32 0.34
C PHE A 143 -4.13 17.55 0.94
N ALA A 144 -3.79 18.76 0.47
CA ALA A 144 -4.38 19.99 0.97
C ALA A 144 -5.90 20.05 0.73
N ALA A 145 -6.38 19.53 -0.40
CA ALA A 145 -7.80 19.47 -0.72
C ALA A 145 -8.59 18.53 0.21
N HIS A 146 -7.94 17.50 0.76
CA HIS A 146 -8.57 16.44 1.56
C HIS A 146 -8.16 16.46 3.05
N GLY A 147 -7.82 17.64 3.57
CA GLY A 147 -7.59 17.84 5.00
C GLY A 147 -6.25 17.28 5.50
N PHE A 148 -5.26 17.18 4.63
CA PHE A 148 -3.89 16.79 4.98
C PHE A 148 -2.88 17.88 4.63
N ARG A 149 -1.81 17.95 5.42
CA ARG A 149 -0.61 18.72 5.09
C ARG A 149 0.53 17.77 4.75
N LEU A 150 1.02 17.83 3.51
CA LEU A 150 2.25 17.14 3.11
C LEU A 150 3.45 17.77 3.84
N THR A 151 4.11 16.96 4.66
CA THR A 151 5.23 17.38 5.50
C THR A 151 6.59 17.18 4.84
N ARG A 152 6.80 16.04 4.17
CA ARG A 152 8.02 15.72 3.42
C ARG A 152 7.79 14.58 2.44
N VAL A 153 8.67 14.49 1.45
CA VAL A 153 8.85 13.30 0.60
C VAL A 153 10.20 12.69 0.95
N VAL A 154 10.20 11.43 1.37
CA VAL A 154 11.42 10.72 1.79
C VAL A 154 11.82 9.72 0.70
N PRO A 155 12.99 9.88 0.05
CA PRO A 155 13.46 8.92 -0.94
C PRO A 155 13.83 7.60 -0.26
N THR A 156 13.69 6.49 -0.99
CA THR A 156 14.18 5.17 -0.56
C THR A 156 15.44 4.78 -1.33
N ALA A 157 15.96 3.58 -1.06
CA ALA A 157 17.08 3.02 -1.83
C ALA A 157 16.68 2.61 -3.26
N GLY A 158 15.38 2.57 -3.58
CA GLY A 158 14.85 2.38 -4.93
C GLY A 158 14.09 3.62 -5.41
N ASP A 159 13.44 3.52 -6.57
CA ASP A 159 12.74 4.64 -7.22
C ASP A 159 11.42 5.04 -6.52
N ILE A 160 10.98 4.27 -5.51
CA ILE A 160 9.79 4.56 -4.69
C ILE A 160 10.15 5.57 -3.61
N SER A 161 9.23 6.47 -3.30
CA SER A 161 9.34 7.43 -2.19
C SER A 161 8.22 7.25 -1.17
N VAL A 162 8.44 7.75 0.05
CA VAL A 162 7.40 7.86 1.07
C VAL A 162 6.94 9.31 1.17
N VAL A 163 5.72 9.61 0.75
CA VAL A 163 5.06 10.90 0.92
C VAL A 163 4.38 10.92 2.28
N GLU A 164 4.86 11.76 3.19
CA GLU A 164 4.37 11.86 4.56
C GLU A 164 3.38 13.02 4.72
N GLY A 165 2.15 12.70 5.12
CA GLY A 165 1.08 13.65 5.45
C GLY A 165 0.69 13.60 6.93
N VAL A 166 0.22 14.73 7.44
CA VAL A 166 -0.44 14.81 8.76
C VAL A 166 -1.82 15.44 8.60
N PRO A 167 -2.80 15.08 9.46
CA PRO A 167 -4.09 15.77 9.49
C PRO A 167 -3.91 17.29 9.63
N ALA A 168 -4.66 18.04 8.82
CA ALA A 168 -4.80 19.49 8.90
C ALA A 168 -6.18 19.88 9.43
#